data_AF-A0A3D4P464-F1
#
_entry.id   AF-A0A3D4P464-F1
#
_cell.length_a   1.000
_cell.length_b   1.000
_cell.length_c   1.000
_cell.angle_alpha   90.00
_cell.angle_beta   90.00
_cell.angle_gamma   90.00
#
_symmetry.space_group_name_H-M   'P 1'
#
loop_
_entity.id
_entity.type
_entity.pdbx_description
1 polymer ?
#
loop_
_entity_poly.entity_id
_entity_poly.type
_entity_poly.pdbx_seq_one_letter_code
_entity_poly.pdbx_strand_id
1 'polypeptide(L)'
;LGQTPLWWEVSLTLKTDGDYKLDEGGPAVVGHYSFAIRWTGWLEKDDHDYLLYRLDCRLCDWEAQERSSLTESPGVLTTNDFRERPSFALKYIIRDKDDLRLDFIVDRMAVPQADPEDAFVLLLPSSETNGQQESQVDYNACVIKGSNRVEVPESDIYAGPVAKTFTWAWKHQQWLPKERRTVFTSQSHKVEVGLSIIPRFSRPKSVRP
;
A
#
# COMPACT_ATOMS: atom_id res chain seq x y z
N LEU A 1 -10.52 -14.03 37.66
CA LEU A 1 -9.46 -13.26 36.98
C LEU A 1 -9.30 -13.88 35.60
N GLY A 2 -9.81 -13.21 34.57
CA GLY A 2 -9.77 -13.74 33.20
C GLY A 2 -8.33 -13.86 32.71
N GLN A 3 -8.06 -14.84 31.85
CA GLN A 3 -6.75 -14.96 31.22
C GLN A 3 -6.51 -13.73 30.32
N THR A 4 -5.37 -13.08 30.44
CA THR A 4 -4.95 -12.02 29.50
C THR A 4 -4.48 -12.69 28.21
N PRO A 5 -4.92 -12.24 27.02
CA PRO A 5 -4.39 -12.77 25.77
C PRO A 5 -2.90 -12.43 25.65
N LEU A 6 -2.12 -13.41 25.20
CA LEU A 6 -0.71 -13.24 24.85
C LEU A 6 -0.48 -13.30 23.33
N TRP A 7 -1.54 -13.56 22.58
CA TRP A 7 -1.51 -13.79 21.14
C TRP A 7 -2.71 -13.11 20.49
N TRP A 8 -2.55 -12.63 19.26
CA TRP A 8 -3.64 -12.11 18.45
C TRP A 8 -3.50 -12.57 17.00
N GLU A 9 -4.62 -12.95 16.39
CA GLU A 9 -4.70 -13.05 14.94
C GLU A 9 -4.78 -11.66 14.36
N VAL A 10 -4.00 -11.37 13.33
CA VAL A 10 -4.05 -10.10 12.61
C VAL A 10 -4.36 -10.39 11.15
N SER A 11 -5.36 -9.71 10.62
CA SER A 11 -5.66 -9.71 9.19
C SER A 11 -5.80 -8.30 8.66
N LEU A 12 -5.24 -8.07 7.49
CA LEU A 12 -5.27 -6.80 6.80
C LEU A 12 -5.71 -7.01 5.35
N THR A 13 -6.64 -6.19 4.90
CA THR A 13 -7.04 -6.08 3.49
C THR A 13 -6.73 -4.68 3.01
N LEU A 14 -5.91 -4.54 1.98
CA LEU A 14 -5.60 -3.29 1.31
C LEU A 14 -6.26 -3.30 -0.06
N LYS A 15 -7.10 -2.32 -0.36
CA LYS A 15 -7.66 -2.10 -1.70
C LYS A 15 -7.20 -0.76 -2.22
N THR A 16 -6.88 -0.70 -3.50
CA THR A 16 -6.38 0.52 -4.13
C THR A 16 -6.94 0.64 -5.54
N ASP A 17 -7.30 1.86 -5.89
CA ASP A 17 -7.80 2.28 -7.18
C ASP A 17 -7.10 3.59 -7.54
N GLY A 18 -6.42 3.64 -8.69
CA GLY A 18 -5.54 4.75 -9.01
C GLY A 18 -5.33 4.97 -10.49
N ASP A 19 -4.81 6.14 -10.79
CA ASP A 19 -4.55 6.62 -12.14
C ASP A 19 -3.17 7.27 -12.19
N TYR A 20 -2.54 7.22 -13.36
CA TYR A 20 -1.36 7.99 -13.67
C TYR A 20 -1.41 8.56 -15.09
N LYS A 21 -0.64 9.62 -15.31
CA LYS A 21 -0.61 10.37 -16.56
C LYS A 21 0.79 10.90 -16.84
N LEU A 22 1.15 10.88 -18.13
CA LEU A 22 2.31 11.59 -18.67
C LEU A 22 1.83 12.52 -19.80
N ASP A 23 2.25 13.79 -19.74
CA ASP A 23 1.86 14.86 -20.66
C ASP A 23 3.08 15.53 -21.31
N GLU A 24 2.98 15.76 -22.62
CA GLU A 24 4.02 16.42 -23.44
C GLU A 24 3.41 17.50 -24.35
N GLY A 25 2.68 18.44 -23.74
CA GLY A 25 1.80 19.37 -24.48
C GLY A 25 0.43 18.79 -24.81
N GLY A 26 0.12 17.59 -24.30
CA GLY A 26 -1.16 16.87 -24.36
C GLY A 26 -1.01 15.47 -23.73
N PRO A 27 -2.12 14.73 -23.46
CA PRO A 27 -2.07 13.38 -22.87
C PRO A 27 -1.36 12.39 -23.78
N ALA A 28 -0.08 12.18 -23.49
CA ALA A 28 0.77 11.22 -24.17
C ALA A 28 0.47 9.80 -23.67
N VAL A 29 0.36 9.64 -22.35
CA VAL A 29 -0.01 8.37 -21.70
C VAL A 29 -1.02 8.58 -20.58
N VAL A 30 -2.02 7.70 -20.52
CA VAL A 30 -2.96 7.60 -19.40
C VAL A 30 -3.04 6.13 -18.97
N GLY A 31 -2.79 5.89 -17.68
CA GLY A 31 -2.91 4.58 -17.09
C GLY A 31 -3.87 4.57 -15.91
N HIS A 32 -4.52 3.43 -15.73
CA HIS A 32 -5.39 3.12 -14.61
C HIS A 32 -4.95 1.78 -14.01
N TYR A 33 -5.01 1.67 -12.69
CA TYR A 33 -4.68 0.44 -11.99
C TYR A 33 -5.56 0.25 -10.76
N SER A 34 -5.84 -1.01 -10.42
CA SER A 34 -6.47 -1.38 -9.17
C SER A 34 -5.89 -2.69 -8.64
N PHE A 35 -5.87 -2.83 -7.32
CA PHE A 35 -5.48 -4.09 -6.70
C PHE A 35 -6.10 -4.29 -5.32
N ALA A 36 -6.16 -5.54 -4.92
CA ALA A 36 -6.50 -5.96 -3.57
C ALA A 36 -5.42 -6.89 -3.01
N ILE A 37 -4.94 -6.61 -1.81
CA ILE A 37 -3.94 -7.42 -1.11
C ILE A 37 -4.54 -7.88 0.21
N ARG A 38 -4.34 -9.16 0.53
CA ARG A 38 -4.66 -9.74 1.83
C ARG A 38 -3.38 -10.17 2.52
N TRP A 39 -3.21 -9.70 3.76
CA TRP A 39 -2.14 -10.11 4.65
C TRP A 39 -2.74 -10.75 5.90
N THR A 40 -2.13 -11.84 6.38
CA THR A 40 -2.50 -12.47 7.65
C THR A 40 -1.26 -12.85 8.45
N GLY A 41 -1.40 -12.79 9.77
CA GLY A 41 -0.32 -13.09 10.69
C GLY A 41 -0.77 -13.22 12.14
N TRP A 42 0.22 -13.39 13.01
CA TRP A 42 0.03 -13.38 14.45
C TRP A 42 0.82 -12.24 15.08
N LEU A 43 0.27 -11.68 16.13
CA LEU A 43 0.98 -10.83 17.07
C LEU A 43 1.17 -11.62 18.36
N GLU A 44 2.37 -11.64 18.92
CA GLU A 44 2.67 -12.22 20.23
C GLU A 44 3.12 -11.11 21.16
N LYS A 45 2.68 -11.18 22.42
CA LYS A 45 3.20 -10.29 23.45
C LYS A 45 4.61 -10.71 23.84
N ASP A 46 5.56 -9.78 23.73
CA ASP A 46 6.95 -9.98 24.14
C ASP A 46 7.38 -8.86 25.10
N ASP A 47 7.34 -9.13 26.40
CA ASP A 47 7.61 -8.17 27.49
C ASP A 47 6.91 -6.81 27.35
N HIS A 48 7.58 -5.81 26.79
CA HIS A 48 7.08 -4.43 26.61
C HIS A 48 6.67 -4.11 25.16
N ASP A 49 6.91 -5.04 24.24
CA ASP A 49 6.66 -4.91 22.80
C ASP A 49 5.90 -6.15 22.26
N TYR A 50 5.91 -6.31 20.94
CA TYR A 50 5.22 -7.37 20.23
C TYR A 50 6.06 -7.98 19.11
N LEU A 51 5.96 -9.30 18.95
CA LEU A 51 6.53 -10.01 17.81
C LEU A 51 5.46 -10.23 16.74
N LEU A 52 5.78 -9.85 15.51
CA LEU A 52 4.91 -10.01 14.35
C LEU A 52 5.34 -11.22 13.51
N TYR A 53 4.44 -12.19 13.37
CA TYR A 53 4.66 -13.38 12.55
C TYR A 53 3.80 -13.33 11.30
N ARG A 54 4.42 -13.22 10.12
CA ARG A 54 3.71 -13.34 8.85
C ARG A 54 3.32 -14.78 8.57
N LEU A 55 2.05 -15.02 8.27
CA LEU A 55 1.55 -16.31 7.79
C LEU A 55 1.40 -16.34 6.27
N ASP A 56 0.71 -15.34 5.72
CA ASP A 56 0.33 -15.30 4.32
C ASP A 56 0.22 -13.85 3.84
N CYS A 57 0.59 -13.62 2.59
CA CYS A 57 0.45 -12.34 1.92
C CYS A 57 0.18 -12.59 0.44
N ARG A 58 -0.99 -12.17 -0.04
CA ARG A 58 -1.46 -12.47 -1.40
C ARG A 58 -1.97 -11.21 -2.07
N LEU A 59 -1.55 -11.02 -3.32
CA LEU A 59 -2.22 -10.15 -4.28
C LEU A 59 -3.46 -10.90 -4.77
N CYS A 60 -4.63 -10.55 -4.23
CA CYS A 60 -5.89 -11.19 -4.52
C CYS A 60 -6.45 -10.74 -5.88
N ASP A 61 -6.36 -9.45 -6.16
CA ASP A 61 -6.83 -8.83 -7.39
C ASP A 61 -5.74 -7.90 -7.94
N TRP A 62 -5.57 -7.88 -9.26
CA TRP A 62 -4.67 -6.96 -9.98
C TRP A 62 -5.24 -6.68 -11.37
N GLU A 63 -5.54 -5.41 -11.62
CA GLU A 63 -5.94 -4.92 -12.93
C GLU A 63 -5.14 -3.68 -13.28
N ALA A 64 -4.67 -3.63 -14.52
CA ALA A 64 -4.02 -2.45 -15.05
C ALA A 64 -4.37 -2.25 -16.51
N GLN A 65 -4.50 -0.99 -16.90
CA GLN A 65 -4.68 -0.59 -18.29
C GLN A 65 -3.85 0.65 -18.55
N GLU A 66 -3.17 0.69 -19.69
CA GLU A 66 -2.45 1.87 -20.14
C GLU A 66 -2.78 2.16 -21.60
N ARG A 67 -3.04 3.43 -21.91
CA ARG A 67 -3.22 3.92 -23.28
C ARG A 67 -2.10 4.88 -23.61
N SER A 68 -1.38 4.61 -24.69
CA SER A 68 -0.31 5.47 -25.17
C SER A 68 -0.60 5.96 -26.58
N SER A 69 -0.34 7.26 -26.80
CA SER A 69 -0.29 7.87 -28.13
C SER A 69 1.14 8.10 -28.63
N LEU A 70 2.15 7.69 -27.85
CA LEU A 70 3.58 7.87 -28.18
C LEU A 70 4.11 6.83 -29.17
N THR A 71 3.43 5.69 -29.33
CA THR A 71 3.85 4.60 -30.22
C THR A 71 3.22 4.71 -31.60
N GLU A 72 3.95 4.27 -32.64
CA GLU A 72 3.48 4.26 -34.04
C GLU A 72 2.19 3.45 -34.24
N SER A 73 1.91 2.51 -33.33
CA SER A 73 0.61 1.85 -33.19
C SER A 73 0.02 2.18 -31.83
N PRO A 74 -0.97 3.10 -31.75
CA PRO A 74 -1.67 3.40 -30.51
C PRO A 74 -2.31 2.14 -29.97
N GLY A 75 -1.78 1.65 -28.85
CA GLY A 75 -2.18 0.39 -28.23
C GLY A 75 -2.77 0.64 -26.86
N VAL A 76 -3.65 -0.28 -26.46
CA VAL A 76 -4.10 -0.40 -25.07
C VAL A 76 -3.35 -1.57 -24.47
N LEU A 77 -2.43 -1.30 -23.54
CA LEU A 77 -1.84 -2.32 -22.71
C LEU A 77 -2.83 -2.71 -21.61
N THR A 78 -2.81 -3.98 -21.24
CA THR A 78 -3.66 -4.60 -20.22
C THR A 78 -2.81 -5.21 -19.12
N THR A 79 -3.43 -5.76 -18.09
CA THR A 79 -2.78 -6.36 -16.91
C THR A 79 -1.62 -7.30 -17.24
N ASN A 80 -1.74 -8.08 -18.32
CA ASN A 80 -0.73 -9.07 -18.72
C ASN A 80 0.53 -8.45 -19.34
N ASP A 81 0.44 -7.20 -19.78
CA ASP A 81 1.55 -6.47 -20.41
C ASP A 81 2.45 -5.78 -19.37
N PHE A 82 1.99 -5.67 -18.12
CA PHE A 82 2.76 -5.09 -17.01
C PHE A 82 3.74 -6.13 -16.46
N ARG A 83 5.04 -5.79 -16.49
CA ARG A 83 6.12 -6.69 -16.02
C ARG A 83 6.13 -6.85 -14.51
N GLU A 84 5.83 -5.76 -13.81
CA GLU A 84 5.79 -5.69 -12.36
C GLU A 84 4.35 -5.78 -11.86
N ARG A 85 4.19 -6.21 -10.61
CA ARG A 85 2.90 -6.27 -9.92
C ARG A 85 3.05 -5.65 -8.54
N PRO A 86 1.96 -5.12 -7.95
CA PRO A 86 1.99 -4.61 -6.59
C PRO A 86 2.51 -5.67 -5.61
N SER A 87 3.58 -5.33 -4.89
CA SER A 87 4.19 -6.15 -3.85
C SER A 87 4.02 -5.45 -2.51
N PHE A 88 3.53 -6.15 -1.49
CA PHE A 88 3.23 -5.56 -0.19
C PHE A 88 4.16 -6.09 0.89
N ALA A 89 4.66 -5.17 1.70
CA ALA A 89 5.42 -5.47 2.89
C ALA A 89 4.79 -4.77 4.10
N LEU A 90 4.23 -5.56 5.02
CA LEU A 90 4.02 -5.11 6.40
C LEU A 90 5.36 -5.29 7.13
N LYS A 91 6.00 -4.18 7.47
CA LYS A 91 7.31 -4.18 8.12
C LYS A 91 7.17 -4.47 9.60
N TYR A 92 6.37 -3.68 10.31
CA TYR A 92 6.24 -3.76 11.77
C TYR A 92 4.84 -3.36 12.23
N ILE A 93 4.49 -3.81 13.45
CA ILE A 93 3.47 -3.17 14.27
C ILE A 93 4.22 -2.54 15.44
N ILE A 94 4.28 -1.22 15.47
CA ILE A 94 5.08 -0.48 16.45
C ILE A 94 4.14 0.01 17.53
N ARG A 95 4.52 -0.22 18.78
CA ARG A 95 3.91 0.46 19.91
C ARG A 95 4.41 1.91 19.94
N ASP A 96 3.52 2.87 19.73
CA ASP A 96 3.78 4.29 19.99
C ASP A 96 2.84 4.78 21.09
N LYS A 97 3.42 4.96 22.28
CA LYS A 97 2.68 5.28 23.51
C LYS A 97 1.60 4.23 23.80
N ASP A 98 0.34 4.62 23.68
CA ASP A 98 -0.84 3.81 23.96
C ASP A 98 -1.46 3.21 22.69
N ASP A 99 -0.84 3.42 21.52
CA ASP A 99 -1.33 2.96 20.22
C ASP A 99 -0.42 1.91 19.60
N LEU A 100 -1.03 0.99 18.84
CA LEU A 100 -0.36 0.07 17.94
C LEU A 100 -0.49 0.61 16.51
N ARG A 101 0.64 0.99 15.90
CA ARG A 101 0.71 1.53 14.55
C ARG A 101 1.24 0.49 13.57
N LEU A 102 0.58 0.37 12.41
CA LEU A 102 1.00 -0.54 11.35
C LEU A 102 1.89 0.19 10.35
N ASP A 103 3.15 -0.27 10.22
CA ASP A 103 4.09 0.19 9.21
C ASP A 103 4.06 -0.74 8.00
N PHE A 104 3.52 -0.27 6.87
CA PHE A 104 3.53 -1.01 5.62
C PHE A 104 3.88 -0.12 4.43
N ILE A 105 4.27 -0.79 3.35
CA ILE A 105 4.50 -0.20 2.04
C ILE A 105 4.08 -1.17 0.95
N VAL A 106 3.51 -0.63 -0.12
CA VAL A 106 3.45 -1.29 -1.42
C VAL A 106 4.62 -0.80 -2.26
N ASP A 107 5.42 -1.74 -2.78
CA ASP A 107 6.61 -1.44 -3.57
C ASP A 107 6.25 -0.61 -4.80
N ARG A 108 7.07 0.41 -5.05
CA ARG A 108 6.95 1.29 -6.21
C ARG A 108 7.11 0.52 -7.53
N MET A 109 6.49 1.03 -8.58
CA MET A 109 6.57 0.45 -9.93
C MET A 109 6.98 1.52 -10.95
N ALA A 110 7.64 1.13 -12.03
CA ALA A 110 7.94 2.03 -13.14
C ALA A 110 6.74 2.16 -14.09
N VAL A 111 6.38 3.38 -14.51
CA VAL A 111 5.34 3.65 -15.52
C VAL A 111 5.72 4.87 -16.35
N PRO A 112 5.31 5.01 -17.63
CA PRO A 112 4.48 4.08 -18.37
C PRO A 112 5.21 2.81 -18.82
N GLN A 113 4.45 1.77 -19.16
CA GLN A 113 5.00 0.50 -19.69
C GLN A 113 5.26 0.56 -21.19
N ALA A 114 4.49 1.37 -21.93
CA ALA A 114 4.60 1.54 -23.38
C ALA A 114 5.89 2.27 -23.81
N ASP A 115 6.46 3.09 -22.93
CA ASP A 115 7.72 3.82 -23.20
C ASP A 115 8.62 3.82 -21.96
N PRO A 116 9.49 2.80 -21.81
CA PRO A 116 10.40 2.69 -20.67
C PRO A 116 11.44 3.82 -20.57
N GLU A 117 11.77 4.52 -21.66
CA GLU A 117 12.75 5.62 -21.63
C GLU A 117 12.18 6.83 -20.88
N ASP A 118 10.87 7.04 -21.00
CA ASP A 118 10.16 8.10 -20.28
C ASP A 118 9.50 7.65 -18.97
N ALA A 119 9.77 6.42 -18.52
CA ALA A 119 9.29 5.92 -17.24
C ALA A 119 9.63 6.84 -16.05
N PHE A 120 8.68 6.94 -15.14
CA PHE A 120 8.76 7.56 -13.83
C PHE A 120 8.25 6.58 -12.77
N VAL A 121 8.53 6.88 -11.51
CA VAL A 121 8.14 6.03 -10.40
C VAL A 121 6.69 6.29 -10.03
N LEU A 122 5.85 5.27 -10.19
CA LEU A 122 4.51 5.21 -9.59
C LEU A 122 4.64 4.89 -8.11
N LEU A 123 4.20 5.82 -7.27
CA LEU A 123 4.18 5.66 -5.82
C LEU A 123 2.89 4.96 -5.42
N LEU A 124 3.04 3.75 -4.92
CA LEU A 124 1.94 2.95 -4.41
C LEU A 124 1.74 3.20 -2.90
N PRO A 125 0.59 2.80 -2.33
CA PRO A 125 0.23 3.12 -0.97
C PRO A 125 1.26 2.77 0.09
N SER A 126 1.48 3.69 1.03
CA SER A 126 2.24 3.46 2.24
C SER A 126 1.54 4.05 3.47
N SER A 127 1.82 3.49 4.64
CA SER A 127 1.38 4.09 5.89
C SER A 127 2.24 5.30 6.27
N GLU A 128 1.73 6.13 7.20
CA GLU A 128 2.36 7.39 7.61
C GLU A 128 3.83 7.22 8.03
N THR A 129 4.17 6.13 8.72
CA THR A 129 5.54 5.87 9.21
C THR A 129 6.52 5.57 8.07
N ASN A 130 6.00 5.26 6.89
CA ASN A 130 6.76 4.86 5.70
C ASN A 130 6.54 5.90 4.60
N GLY A 131 6.92 7.15 4.88
CA GLY A 131 6.73 8.30 4.00
C GLY A 131 7.50 8.24 2.66
N GLN A 132 8.10 7.10 2.32
CA GLN A 132 8.83 6.85 1.08
C GLN A 132 9.91 7.92 0.78
N GLN A 133 10.64 8.38 1.80
CA GLN A 133 11.56 9.52 1.71
C GLN A 133 12.65 9.40 0.63
N GLU A 134 13.02 8.17 0.25
CA GLU A 134 13.97 7.92 -0.85
C GLU A 134 13.44 8.31 -2.24
N SER A 135 12.13 8.52 -2.38
CA SER A 135 11.47 8.74 -3.68
C SER A 135 11.46 10.20 -4.16
N GLN A 136 12.18 11.10 -3.50
CA GLN A 136 12.12 12.57 -3.66
C GLN A 136 10.73 13.18 -3.38
N VAL A 137 9.72 12.36 -3.11
CA VAL A 137 8.35 12.76 -2.79
C VAL A 137 8.05 12.36 -1.35
N ASP A 138 7.61 13.32 -0.54
CA ASP A 138 7.00 13.01 0.75
C ASP A 138 5.56 12.53 0.50
N TYR A 139 5.36 11.22 0.63
CA TYR A 139 4.06 10.61 0.39
C TYR A 139 2.99 11.19 1.32
N ASN A 140 3.31 11.49 2.58
CA ASN A 140 2.35 11.96 3.57
C ASN A 140 1.83 13.37 3.25
N ALA A 141 2.72 14.23 2.75
CA ALA A 141 2.36 15.58 2.31
C ALA A 141 1.38 15.59 1.12
N CYS A 142 1.27 14.47 0.40
CA CYS A 142 0.42 14.32 -0.78
C CYS A 142 -0.92 13.61 -0.48
N VAL A 143 -1.21 13.30 0.78
CA VAL A 143 -2.54 12.84 1.22
C VAL A 143 -3.51 14.03 1.21
N ILE A 144 -4.51 13.99 0.32
CA ILE A 144 -5.45 15.10 0.10
C ILE A 144 -6.77 14.93 0.88
N LYS A 145 -7.08 13.72 1.34
CA LYS A 145 -8.29 13.43 2.13
C LYS A 145 -8.09 12.15 2.94
N GLY A 146 -8.61 12.11 4.17
CA GLY A 146 -8.48 10.96 5.05
C GLY A 146 -7.12 10.92 5.73
N SER A 147 -6.67 9.73 6.14
CA SER A 147 -5.36 9.55 6.78
C SER A 147 -4.80 8.16 6.45
N ASN A 148 -3.50 8.11 6.13
CA ASN A 148 -2.73 6.87 5.99
C ASN A 148 -2.09 6.43 7.32
N ARG A 149 -2.49 7.02 8.45
CA ARG A 149 -2.12 6.58 9.80
C ARG A 149 -3.03 5.42 10.22
N VAL A 150 -2.53 4.20 10.05
CA VAL A 150 -3.25 2.96 10.39
C VAL A 150 -2.87 2.53 11.80
N GLU A 151 -3.76 2.80 12.76
CA GLU A 151 -3.49 2.54 14.18
C GLU A 151 -4.74 2.15 14.98
N VAL A 152 -4.51 1.43 16.07
CA VAL A 152 -5.53 1.09 17.06
C VAL A 152 -4.99 1.32 18.47
N PRO A 153 -5.81 1.77 19.42
CA PRO A 153 -5.42 1.78 20.83
C PRO A 153 -5.02 0.38 21.29
N GLU A 154 -3.90 0.25 21.99
CA GLU A 154 -3.42 -1.01 22.55
C GLU A 154 -4.46 -1.60 23.50
N SER A 155 -5.14 -0.77 24.29
CA SER A 155 -6.22 -1.21 25.18
C SER A 155 -7.34 -1.97 24.47
N ASP A 156 -7.62 -1.63 23.20
CA ASP A 156 -8.74 -2.23 22.46
C ASP A 156 -8.48 -3.71 22.18
N ILE A 157 -7.23 -4.08 21.86
CA ILE A 157 -6.89 -5.48 21.54
C ILE A 157 -6.91 -6.39 22.76
N TYR A 158 -6.79 -5.84 23.97
CA TYR A 158 -6.97 -6.57 25.22
C TYR A 158 -8.44 -6.65 25.65
N ALA A 159 -9.26 -5.67 25.26
CA ALA A 159 -10.70 -5.64 25.56
C ALA A 159 -11.50 -6.65 24.73
N GLY A 160 -11.07 -6.96 23.51
CA GLY A 160 -11.74 -7.94 22.66
C GLY A 160 -11.30 -7.89 21.18
N PRO A 161 -12.08 -8.50 20.28
CA PRO A 161 -11.85 -8.39 18.84
C PRO A 161 -11.99 -6.94 18.36
N VAL A 162 -11.05 -6.51 17.54
CA VAL A 162 -11.03 -5.19 16.90
C VAL A 162 -11.24 -5.35 15.40
N ALA A 163 -12.06 -4.47 14.82
CA ALA A 163 -12.19 -4.30 13.38
C ALA A 163 -12.26 -2.80 13.06
N LYS A 164 -11.35 -2.30 12.22
CA LYS A 164 -11.32 -0.90 11.78
C LYS A 164 -11.07 -0.80 10.29
N THR A 165 -11.62 0.26 9.69
CA THR A 165 -11.37 0.61 8.28
C THR A 165 -10.77 1.99 8.22
N PHE A 166 -9.68 2.12 7.47
CA PHE A 166 -8.97 3.36 7.21
C PHE A 166 -9.07 3.68 5.73
N THR A 167 -9.25 4.95 5.40
CA THR A 167 -9.31 5.38 3.99
C THR A 167 -8.57 6.68 3.80
N TRP A 168 -7.94 6.82 2.64
CA TRP A 168 -7.39 8.09 2.21
C TRP A 168 -7.36 8.19 0.68
N ALA A 169 -7.33 9.43 0.20
CA ALA A 169 -7.02 9.77 -1.17
C ALA A 169 -5.68 10.49 -1.21
N TRP A 170 -4.89 10.17 -2.23
CA TRP A 170 -3.55 10.67 -2.43
C TRP A 170 -3.42 11.21 -3.85
N LYS A 171 -2.68 12.30 -4.02
CA LYS A 171 -2.40 12.88 -5.34
C LYS A 171 -1.08 13.63 -5.34
N HIS A 172 -0.28 13.37 -6.36
CA HIS A 172 0.96 14.08 -6.61
C HIS A 172 1.09 14.46 -8.09
N GLN A 173 1.64 15.65 -8.35
CA GLN A 173 1.83 16.20 -9.69
C GLN A 173 3.16 16.93 -9.74
N GLN A 174 3.92 16.71 -10.80
CA GLN A 174 5.23 17.34 -10.95
C GLN A 174 5.65 17.43 -12.41
N TRP A 175 6.56 18.37 -12.67
CA TRP A 175 7.30 18.46 -13.93
C TRP A 175 8.63 17.75 -13.76
N LEU A 176 8.88 16.73 -14.57
CA LEU A 176 10.12 15.96 -14.55
C LEU A 176 11.04 16.39 -15.70
N PRO A 177 12.28 16.79 -15.40
CA PRO A 177 13.27 16.99 -16.45
C PRO A 177 13.70 15.62 -17.01
N LYS A 178 13.64 15.49 -18.33
CA LYS A 178 14.18 14.38 -19.13
C LYS A 178 15.34 14.92 -19.99
N GLU A 179 16.11 14.02 -20.61
CA GLU A 179 17.34 14.41 -21.33
C GLU A 179 17.14 15.54 -22.36
N ARG A 180 15.97 15.59 -23.01
CA ARG A 180 15.70 16.51 -24.13
C ARG A 180 14.47 17.40 -23.93
N ARG A 181 13.72 17.21 -22.85
CA ARG A 181 12.43 17.87 -22.61
C ARG A 181 12.03 17.84 -21.13
N THR A 182 10.96 18.56 -20.80
CA THR A 182 10.29 18.44 -19.50
C THR A 182 8.92 17.83 -19.71
N VAL A 183 8.59 16.79 -18.97
CA VAL A 183 7.29 16.10 -19.04
C VAL A 183 6.49 16.39 -17.79
N PHE A 184 5.18 16.59 -17.93
CA PHE A 184 4.30 16.70 -16.77
C PHE A 184 3.79 15.32 -16.40
N THR A 185 3.87 14.98 -15.11
CA THR A 185 3.38 13.72 -14.57
C THR A 185 2.35 13.97 -13.49
N SER A 186 1.33 13.13 -13.45
CA SER A 186 0.29 13.13 -12.43
C SER A 186 0.02 11.71 -12.01
N GLN A 187 -0.09 11.47 -10.71
CA GLN A 187 -0.49 10.19 -10.16
C GLN A 187 -1.42 10.41 -8.97
N SER A 188 -2.42 9.55 -8.82
CA SER A 188 -3.38 9.62 -7.73
C SER A 188 -4.00 8.26 -7.46
N HIS A 189 -4.42 8.05 -6.21
CA HIS A 189 -5.13 6.83 -5.83
C HIS A 189 -6.00 7.05 -4.60
N LYS A 190 -6.98 6.16 -4.45
CA LYS A 190 -7.78 5.98 -3.24
C LYS A 190 -7.42 4.65 -2.62
N VAL A 191 -7.35 4.63 -1.30
CA VAL A 191 -6.97 3.44 -0.53
C VAL A 191 -8.02 3.16 0.53
N GLU A 192 -8.30 1.88 0.71
CA GLU A 192 -9.05 1.33 1.84
C GLU A 192 -8.20 0.25 2.52
N VAL A 193 -7.97 0.39 3.82
CA VAL A 193 -7.33 -0.62 4.67
C VAL A 193 -8.37 -1.12 5.66
N GLY A 194 -8.77 -2.38 5.54
CA GLY A 194 -9.49 -3.11 6.57
C GLY A 194 -8.50 -3.83 7.49
N LEU A 195 -8.61 -3.62 8.79
CA LEU A 195 -7.79 -4.27 9.82
C LEU A 195 -8.70 -5.04 10.78
N SER A 196 -8.36 -6.29 11.06
CA SER A 196 -8.96 -7.05 12.16
C SER A 196 -7.89 -7.68 13.05
N ILE A 197 -8.07 -7.55 14.36
CA ILE A 197 -7.20 -8.10 15.40
C ILE A 197 -8.07 -8.91 16.37
N ILE A 198 -7.80 -10.21 16.52
CA ILE A 198 -8.63 -11.12 17.31
C ILE A 198 -7.78 -11.77 18.41
N PRO A 199 -8.11 -11.57 19.71
CA PRO A 199 -7.33 -12.14 20.81
C PRO A 199 -7.39 -13.67 20.83
N ARG A 200 -6.25 -14.28 21.16
CA ARG A 200 -6.06 -15.72 21.36
C ARG A 200 -5.42 -15.96 22.73
N PHE A 201 -6.03 -16.84 23.52
CA PHE A 201 -5.59 -17.18 24.88
C PHE A 201 -4.58 -18.33 24.93
N SER A 202 -4.20 -18.85 23.77
CA SER A 202 -3.16 -19.87 23.63
C SER A 202 -2.43 -19.67 22.32
N ARG A 203 -1.19 -20.15 22.26
CA ARG A 203 -0.39 -20.09 21.04
C ARG A 203 -1.15 -20.78 19.91
N PRO A 204 -1.34 -20.10 18.77
CA PRO A 204 -1.94 -20.71 17.59
C PRO A 204 -1.13 -21.93 17.18
N LYS A 205 -1.81 -23.08 17.02
CA LYS A 205 -1.17 -24.26 16.45
C LYS A 205 -0.81 -23.92 15.01
N SER A 206 0.47 -24.06 14.63
CA SER A 206 0.86 -23.85 13.24
C SER A 206 0.04 -24.80 12.36
N VAL A 207 -0.86 -24.26 11.54
CA VAL A 207 -1.32 -25.01 10.37
C VAL A 207 -0.13 -24.96 9.43
N ARG A 208 0.65 -26.05 9.40
CA ARG A 208 1.68 -26.19 8.37
C ARG A 208 0.96 -26.12 7.02
N PRO A 209 1.45 -25.32 6.06
CA PRO A 209 0.95 -25.39 4.69
C PRO A 209 1.16 -26.78 4.10
#